data_AF-A0A955Y2R8-F1
#
_entry.id   AF-A0A955Y2R8-F1
#
_cell.length_a   1.000
_cell.length_b   1.000
_cell.length_c   1.000
_cell.angle_alpha   90.00
_cell.angle_beta   90.00
_cell.angle_gamma   90.00
#
_symmetry.space_group_name_H-M   'P 1'
#
loop_
_entity.id
_entity.type
_entity.pdbx_description
1 polymer ?
#
loop_
_entity_poly.entity_id
_entity_poly.type
_entity_poly.pdbx_seq_one_letter_code
_entity_poly.pdbx_strand_id
1 'polypeptide(L)'
;MLVTLALVASARPYSTIGFETDDLIETLDSETGAVRVHFSVEGPSATWIQDDDADGEPDFPMHALVVAEESLILYGLLGLEPLVPEADFGVEHGGSAAIDVYMPEFIQGADGSWRSDVC
;
A
#
# COMPACT_ATOMS: atom_id res chain seq x y z
N MET A 1 34.04 24.51 22.87
CA MET A 1 33.41 24.29 21.55
C MET A 1 32.52 23.07 21.68
N LEU A 2 31.21 23.27 21.79
CA LEU A 2 30.23 22.18 21.81
C LEU A 2 29.78 21.97 20.37
N VAL A 3 30.06 20.79 19.79
CA VAL A 3 29.58 20.42 18.45
C VAL A 3 28.21 19.80 18.64
N THR A 4 27.17 20.51 18.23
CA THR A 4 25.80 19.98 18.18
C THR A 4 25.68 19.13 16.91
N LEU A 5 25.65 17.81 17.07
CA LEU A 5 25.31 16.89 15.98
C LEU A 5 23.81 17.09 15.69
N ALA A 6 23.48 17.74 14.57
CA ALA A 6 22.11 17.79 14.09
C ALA A 6 21.74 16.40 13.57
N LEU A 7 20.83 15.72 14.25
CA LEU A 7 20.18 14.51 13.75
C LEU A 7 19.29 14.97 12.57
N VAL A 8 19.76 14.80 11.35
CA VAL A 8 18.91 15.00 10.16
C VAL A 8 17.97 13.80 10.12
N ALA A 9 16.82 13.91 10.79
CA ALA A 9 15.67 13.12 10.39
C ALA A 9 15.36 13.55 8.96
N SER A 10 15.65 12.69 7.99
CA SER A 10 15.25 12.93 6.60
C SER A 10 13.73 12.96 6.58
N ALA A 11 13.15 14.16 6.66
CA ALA A 11 11.73 14.37 6.47
C ALA A 11 11.45 14.07 5.00
N ARG A 12 11.01 12.85 4.72
CA ARG A 12 10.57 12.43 3.38
C ARG A 12 9.41 13.33 2.96
N PRO A 13 9.27 13.65 1.66
CA PRO A 13 8.00 14.18 1.18
C PRO A 13 6.92 13.16 1.51
N TYR A 14 5.79 13.64 2.02
CA TYR A 14 4.73 12.84 2.62
C TYR A 14 3.37 13.30 2.06
N SER A 15 2.41 12.40 1.93
CA SER A 15 1.02 12.74 1.56
C SER A 15 0.13 12.91 2.76
N THR A 16 -0.85 13.81 2.63
CA THR A 16 -1.85 14.07 3.68
C THR A 16 -2.97 13.02 3.74
N ILE A 17 -3.32 12.35 2.63
CA ILE A 17 -4.53 11.50 2.57
C ILE A 17 -4.53 10.38 1.51
N GLY A 18 -3.53 10.28 0.62
CA GLY A 18 -3.54 9.31 -0.49
C GLY A 18 -2.43 9.52 -1.53
N PHE A 19 -2.48 8.89 -2.70
CA PHE A 19 -1.51 9.23 -3.76
C PHE A 19 -1.70 10.67 -4.26
N GLU A 20 -0.59 11.36 -4.46
CA GLU A 20 -0.52 12.72 -4.99
C GLU A 20 -0.28 12.67 -6.51
N THR A 21 -0.56 13.77 -7.20
CA THR A 21 -0.42 13.83 -8.67
C THR A 21 1.01 13.65 -9.18
N ASP A 22 1.99 13.90 -8.30
CA ASP A 22 3.42 13.79 -8.61
C ASP A 22 4.01 12.43 -8.19
N ASP A 23 3.18 11.50 -7.70
CA ASP A 23 3.63 10.14 -7.38
C ASP A 23 3.80 9.27 -8.64
N LEU A 24 4.90 8.53 -8.67
CA LEU A 24 5.12 7.45 -9.61
C LEU A 24 4.60 6.15 -9.00
N ILE A 25 3.48 5.65 -9.53
CA ILE A 25 2.77 4.47 -9.01
C ILE A 25 3.21 3.21 -9.76
N GLU A 26 3.52 2.18 -8.99
CA GLU A 26 3.72 0.81 -9.46
C GLU A 26 2.71 -0.15 -8.82
N THR A 27 2.60 -1.35 -9.39
CA THR A 27 1.65 -2.37 -8.96
C THR A 27 2.30 -3.74 -8.84
N LEU A 28 1.90 -4.48 -7.82
CA LEU A 28 2.23 -5.91 -7.64
C LEU A 28 0.94 -6.73 -7.61
N ASP A 29 0.91 -7.81 -8.36
CA ASP A 29 -0.22 -8.74 -8.42
C ASP A 29 0.14 -10.02 -7.67
N SER A 30 -0.77 -10.51 -6.81
CA SER A 30 -0.63 -11.83 -6.18
C SER A 30 -0.56 -12.94 -7.22
N GLU A 31 0.13 -14.04 -6.92
CA GLU A 31 0.24 -15.17 -7.85
C GLU A 31 -1.13 -15.75 -8.25
N THR A 32 -2.12 -15.67 -7.36
CA THR A 32 -3.49 -16.12 -7.64
C THR A 32 -4.31 -15.10 -8.44
N GLY A 33 -3.83 -13.86 -8.55
CA GLY A 33 -4.55 -12.73 -9.14
C GLY A 33 -5.71 -12.21 -8.27
N ALA A 34 -5.80 -12.60 -6.99
CA ALA A 34 -6.86 -12.18 -6.09
C ALA A 34 -6.66 -10.76 -5.52
N VAL A 35 -5.40 -10.33 -5.39
CA VAL A 35 -5.01 -9.05 -4.82
C VAL A 35 -4.05 -8.31 -5.76
N ARG A 36 -4.23 -7.00 -5.87
CA ARG A 36 -3.28 -6.06 -6.48
C ARG A 36 -2.92 -4.99 -5.47
N VAL A 37 -1.63 -4.79 -5.21
CA VAL A 37 -1.13 -3.67 -4.38
C VAL A 37 -0.65 -2.55 -5.28
N HIS A 38 -1.15 -1.34 -5.04
CA HIS A 38 -0.67 -0.09 -5.64
C HIS A 38 0.21 0.63 -4.63
N PHE A 39 1.39 1.07 -5.05
CA PHE A 39 2.35 1.78 -4.19
C PHE A 39 3.14 2.82 -4.98
N SER A 40 3.60 3.87 -4.30
CA SER A 40 4.44 4.91 -4.90
C SER A 40 5.92 4.57 -4.71
N VAL A 41 6.70 4.60 -5.80
CA VAL A 41 8.16 4.42 -5.78
C VAL A 41 8.92 5.75 -5.75
N GLU A 42 8.29 6.82 -6.24
CA GLU A 42 8.82 8.19 -6.21
C GLU A 42 7.67 9.17 -5.96
N GLY A 43 7.95 10.28 -5.25
CA GLY A 43 6.96 11.32 -4.98
C GLY A 43 6.59 11.45 -3.50
N PRO A 44 5.55 12.25 -3.18
CA PRO A 44 5.16 12.53 -1.81
C PRO A 44 4.61 11.34 -1.04
N SER A 45 4.13 10.28 -1.68
CA SER A 45 3.61 9.10 -1.00
C SER A 45 4.55 7.91 -1.10
N ALA A 46 5.80 8.14 -1.49
CA ALA A 46 6.77 7.08 -1.78
C ALA A 46 7.03 6.19 -0.56
N THR A 47 6.84 4.88 -0.75
CA THR A 47 6.94 3.87 0.31
C THR A 47 8.39 3.37 0.49
N TRP A 48 8.56 2.27 1.23
CA TRP A 48 9.82 1.54 1.32
C TRP A 48 9.97 0.59 0.14
N ILE A 49 11.02 0.78 -0.64
CA ILE A 49 11.29 0.05 -1.89
C ILE A 49 12.55 -0.81 -1.80
N GLN A 50 12.99 -1.09 -0.57
CA GLN A 50 14.12 -1.98 -0.32
C GLN A 50 13.76 -3.41 -0.71
N ASP A 51 14.73 -4.08 -1.30
CA ASP A 51 14.73 -5.49 -1.68
C ASP A 51 15.95 -6.11 -0.97
N ASP A 52 15.73 -6.51 0.28
CA ASP A 52 16.80 -7.01 1.16
C ASP A 52 17.19 -8.46 0.82
N ASP A 53 16.34 -9.21 0.11
CA ASP A 53 16.59 -10.60 -0.31
C ASP A 53 17.04 -10.75 -1.78
N ALA A 54 17.02 -9.65 -2.54
CA ALA A 54 17.48 -9.50 -3.91
C ALA A 54 16.69 -10.34 -4.94
N ASP A 55 15.39 -10.49 -4.74
CA ASP A 55 14.50 -11.21 -5.65
C ASP A 55 13.92 -10.33 -6.78
N GLY A 56 14.13 -9.00 -6.69
CA GLY A 56 13.70 -8.02 -7.68
C GLY A 56 12.37 -7.33 -7.33
N GLU A 57 11.74 -7.66 -6.20
CA GLU A 57 10.51 -7.04 -5.72
C GLU A 57 10.75 -6.32 -4.37
N PRO A 58 10.08 -5.18 -4.12
CA PRO A 58 10.26 -4.47 -2.86
C PRO A 58 9.56 -5.19 -1.70
N ASP A 59 10.31 -5.48 -0.63
CA ASP A 59 9.88 -6.28 0.52
C ASP A 59 8.58 -5.77 1.17
N PHE A 60 8.45 -4.46 1.31
CA PHE A 60 7.35 -3.85 2.06
C PHE A 60 6.01 -3.95 1.32
N PRO A 61 5.91 -3.52 0.03
CA PRO A 61 4.76 -3.85 -0.82
C PRO A 61 4.48 -5.36 -0.92
N MET A 62 5.51 -6.20 -1.02
CA MET A 62 5.34 -7.66 -1.09
C MET A 62 4.74 -8.23 0.20
N HIS A 63 5.19 -7.76 1.36
CA HIS A 63 4.60 -8.17 2.62
C HIS A 63 3.11 -7.78 2.72
N ALA A 64 2.76 -6.57 2.26
CA ALA A 64 1.35 -6.13 2.22
C ALA A 64 0.50 -7.02 1.29
N LEU A 65 1.05 -7.40 0.12
CA LEU A 65 0.40 -8.30 -0.83
C LEU A 65 0.10 -9.66 -0.21
N VAL A 66 1.11 -10.29 0.41
CA VAL A 66 0.99 -11.59 1.07
C VAL A 66 -0.02 -11.53 2.20
N VAL A 67 0.06 -10.53 3.08
CA VAL A 67 -0.86 -10.39 4.22
C VAL A 67 -2.31 -10.17 3.76
N ALA A 68 -2.53 -9.39 2.70
CA ALA A 68 -3.85 -9.18 2.14
C ALA A 68 -4.43 -10.50 1.58
N GLU A 69 -3.64 -11.26 0.84
CA GLU A 69 -4.05 -12.55 0.29
C GLU A 69 -4.34 -13.59 1.41
N GLU A 70 -3.45 -13.71 2.40
CA GLU A 70 -3.64 -14.56 3.56
C GLU A 70 -4.91 -14.20 4.35
N SER A 71 -5.23 -12.90 4.44
CA SER A 71 -6.45 -12.42 5.11
C SER A 71 -7.72 -12.85 4.36
N LEU A 72 -7.73 -12.81 3.03
CA LEU A 72 -8.86 -13.30 2.23
C LEU A 72 -9.07 -14.80 2.42
N ILE A 73 -7.99 -15.57 2.42
CA ILE A 73 -8.03 -17.02 2.69
C ILE A 73 -8.60 -17.26 4.09
N LEU A 74 -8.09 -16.56 5.10
CA LEU A 74 -8.56 -16.68 6.48
C LEU A 74 -10.04 -16.37 6.61
N TYR A 75 -10.53 -15.29 5.99
CA TYR A 75 -11.94 -14.92 6.04
C TYR A 75 -12.83 -15.97 5.36
N GLY A 76 -12.40 -16.54 4.23
CA GLY A 76 -13.08 -17.66 3.61
C GLY A 76 -13.15 -18.90 4.54
N LEU A 77 -12.07 -19.22 5.25
CA LEU A 77 -12.05 -20.32 6.23
C LEU A 77 -12.96 -20.07 7.43
N LEU A 78 -13.19 -18.80 7.80
CA LEU A 78 -14.14 -18.40 8.83
C LEU A 78 -15.61 -18.42 8.36
N GLY A 79 -15.85 -18.73 7.09
CA GLY A 79 -17.19 -18.78 6.50
C GLY A 79 -17.75 -17.40 6.15
N LEU A 80 -16.91 -16.37 6.04
CA LEU A 80 -17.31 -15.08 5.48
C LEU A 80 -17.43 -15.19 3.96
N GLU A 81 -18.39 -14.47 3.41
CA GLU A 81 -18.55 -14.40 1.96
C GLU A 81 -17.36 -13.65 1.32
N PRO A 82 -16.87 -14.11 0.16
CA PRO A 82 -15.82 -13.40 -0.56
C PRO A 82 -16.33 -12.02 -1.00
N LEU A 83 -15.38 -11.09 -1.17
CA LEU A 83 -15.70 -9.79 -1.75
C LEU A 83 -16.23 -9.97 -3.18
N VAL A 84 -17.23 -9.17 -3.54
CA VAL A 84 -17.79 -9.17 -4.88
C VAL A 84 -16.85 -8.40 -5.80
N PRO A 85 -16.33 -9.01 -6.88
CA PRO A 85 -15.43 -8.35 -7.82
C PRO A 85 -16.09 -7.14 -8.49
N GLU A 86 -15.31 -6.11 -8.84
CA GLU A 86 -15.82 -4.93 -9.56
C GLU A 86 -16.52 -5.30 -10.88
N ALA A 87 -16.01 -6.33 -11.56
CA ALA A 87 -16.57 -6.84 -12.81
C ALA A 87 -18.04 -7.27 -12.68
N ASP A 88 -18.45 -7.76 -11.51
CA ASP A 88 -19.84 -8.18 -11.25
C ASP A 88 -20.78 -6.96 -11.10
N PHE A 89 -20.23 -5.78 -10.81
CA PHE A 89 -20.96 -4.51 -10.82
C PHE A 89 -20.92 -3.81 -12.20
N GLY A 90 -20.26 -4.41 -13.20
CA GLY A 90 -20.13 -3.83 -14.54
C GLY A 90 -19.20 -2.61 -14.60
N VAL A 91 -18.30 -2.48 -13.63
CA VAL A 91 -17.28 -1.44 -13.57
C VAL A 91 -15.89 -2.08 -13.51
N GLU A 92 -14.87 -1.33 -13.94
CA GLU A 92 -13.46 -1.74 -13.85
C GLU A 92 -12.65 -0.47 -13.55
N HIS A 93 -12.47 -0.17 -12.27
CA HIS A 93 -11.77 1.02 -11.79
C HIS A 93 -10.28 0.72 -11.52
N GLY A 94 -9.96 -0.52 -11.12
CA GLY A 94 -8.58 -0.99 -10.88
C GLY A 94 -7.85 -1.59 -12.08
N GLY A 95 -8.53 -1.77 -13.22
CA GLY A 95 -7.95 -2.41 -14.42
C GLY A 95 -7.63 -3.89 -14.26
N SER A 96 -8.20 -4.54 -13.24
CA SER A 96 -8.21 -5.99 -13.04
C SER A 96 -9.45 -6.39 -12.22
N ALA A 97 -9.69 -7.71 -12.10
CA ALA A 97 -10.72 -8.25 -11.21
C ALA A 97 -10.21 -8.48 -9.78
N ALA A 98 -8.96 -8.12 -9.49
CA ALA A 98 -8.36 -8.28 -8.18
C ALA A 98 -8.94 -7.26 -7.20
N ILE A 99 -8.78 -7.54 -5.91
CA ILE A 99 -9.02 -6.54 -4.87
C ILE A 99 -7.84 -5.58 -4.86
N ASP A 100 -8.12 -4.30 -5.09
CA ASP A 100 -7.12 -3.25 -5.05
C ASP A 100 -6.80 -2.81 -3.62
N VAL A 101 -5.51 -2.87 -3.28
CA VAL A 101 -4.95 -2.38 -2.02
C VAL A 101 -4.10 -1.16 -2.33
N TYR A 102 -4.53 0.02 -1.88
CA TYR A 102 -3.79 1.27 -2.05
C TYR A 102 -2.90 1.51 -0.84
N MET A 103 -1.58 1.58 -1.06
CA MET A 103 -0.59 1.75 -0.01
C MET A 103 0.19 3.08 -0.15
N PRO A 104 -0.43 4.23 0.14
CA PRO A 104 0.27 5.51 0.25
C PRO A 104 1.01 5.60 1.58
N GLU A 105 2.22 6.18 1.58
CA GLU A 105 2.91 6.55 2.82
C GLU A 105 2.38 7.88 3.39
N PHE A 106 2.10 7.92 4.69
CA PHE A 106 1.45 9.06 5.36
C PHE A 106 2.43 9.92 6.19
N ILE A 107 2.18 11.23 6.28
CA ILE A 107 2.94 12.23 7.09
C ILE A 107 3.33 11.77 8.50
N GLN A 108 2.44 11.03 9.17
CA GLN A 108 2.58 10.69 10.60
C GLN A 108 3.05 9.25 10.81
N GLY A 109 3.45 8.56 9.73
CA GLY A 109 3.49 7.11 9.69
C GLY A 109 2.08 6.52 9.73
N ALA A 110 1.95 5.25 9.34
CA ALA A 110 0.72 4.50 9.56
C ALA A 110 0.53 4.24 11.06
N ASP A 111 -0.01 5.22 11.81
CA ASP A 111 -0.31 5.05 13.24
C ASP A 111 -1.62 4.29 13.49
N GLY A 112 -2.31 3.88 12.41
CA GLY A 112 -3.60 3.20 12.46
C GLY A 112 -4.69 4.05 13.11
N SER A 113 -4.49 5.37 13.26
CA SER A 113 -5.48 6.22 13.89
C SER A 113 -6.66 6.42 12.95
N TRP A 114 -7.76 5.77 13.31
CA TRP A 114 -9.05 6.09 12.72
C TRP A 114 -9.43 7.52 13.11
N ARG A 115 -9.67 8.37 12.11
CA ARG A 115 -10.29 9.68 12.29
C ARG A 115 -11.57 9.72 11.48
N SER A 116 -12.67 10.08 12.13
CA SER A 116 -13.90 10.41 11.42
C SER A 116 -13.64 11.69 10.63
N ASP A 117 -13.61 11.60 9.31
CA ASP A 117 -13.71 12.78 8.47
C ASP A 117 -15.10 13.39 8.69
N VAL A 118 -15.17 14.71 8.84
CA VAL A 118 -16.42 15.45 8.96
C VAL A 118 -16.56 16.29 7.69
N CYS A 119 -17.47 15.86 6.82
CA CYS A 119 -17.91 16.65 5.68
C CYS A 119 -18.55 17.97 6.11
#